data_AF-A0A955TEJ8-F1
#
_entry.id   AF-A0A955TEJ8-F1
#
_cell.length_a   1.000
_cell.length_b   1.000
_cell.length_c   1.000
_cell.angle_alpha   90.00
_cell.angle_beta   90.00
_cell.angle_gamma   90.00
#
_symmetry.space_group_name_H-M   'P 1'
#
loop_
_entity.id
_entity.type
_entity.pdbx_description
1 polymer ?
#
loop_
_entity_poly.entity_id
_entity_poly.type
_entity_poly.pdbx_seq_one_letter_code
_entity_poly.pdbx_strand_id
1 'polypeptide(L)' 'MSNLELLPDADARLMAETTFDRNVVVLAGAGTGKTTLLVNRLIHALLREPHPLRLTDMLA' A
#
# COMPACT_ATOMS: atom_id res chain seq x y z
N MET A 1 15.52 -4.44 9.69
CA MET A 1 15.21 -5.07 8.39
C MET A 1 13.85 -5.70 8.50
N SER A 2 12.82 -5.12 7.89
CA SER A 2 11.50 -5.76 7.83
C SER A 2 11.58 -6.92 6.83
N ASN A 3 10.92 -8.05 7.12
CA ASN A 3 10.92 -9.24 6.25
C ASN A 3 10.38 -9.01 4.82
N LEU A 4 9.93 -7.79 4.49
CA LEU A 4 9.40 -7.39 3.18
C LEU A 4 10.50 -7.15 2.14
N GLU A 5 11.70 -6.70 2.52
CA GLU A 5 12.83 -6.46 1.59
C GLU A 5 13.34 -7.75 0.92
N LEU A 6 12.94 -8.92 1.43
CA LEU A 6 13.34 -10.24 0.91
C LEU A 6 12.36 -10.79 -0.13
N LEU A 7 11.23 -10.12 -0.38
CA LEU A 7 10.25 -10.58 -1.35
C LEU A 7 10.65 -10.17 -2.78
N PRO A 8 10.56 -11.07 -3.78
CA PRO A 8 10.87 -10.74 -5.17
C PRO A 8 10.02 -9.60 -5.76
N ASP A 9 8.86 -9.31 -5.16
CA ASP A 9 7.92 -8.26 -5.57
C ASP A 9 7.95 -7.04 -4.64
N ALA A 10 8.98 -6.88 -3.81
CA ALA A 10 9.08 -5.79 -2.82
C ALA A 10 8.90 -4.39 -3.43
N ASP A 11 9.53 -4.11 -4.58
CA ASP A 11 9.40 -2.81 -5.26
C ASP A 11 7.96 -2.56 -5.73
N ALA A 12 7.30 -3.59 -6.28
CA ALA A 12 5.91 -3.49 -6.70
C ALA A 12 4.97 -3.24 -5.51
N ARG A 13 5.25 -3.86 -4.36
CA ARG A 13 4.53 -3.61 -3.09
C ARG A 13 4.73 -2.17 -2.64
N LEU A 14 5.97 -1.69 -2.59
CA LEU A 14 6.28 -0.31 -2.19
C LEU A 14 5.57 0.71 -3.09
N MET A 15 5.60 0.50 -4.40
CA MET A 15 4.87 1.34 -5.36
C MET A 15 3.36 1.29 -5.11
N ALA A 16 2.80 0.11 -4.89
CA ALA A 16 1.36 -0.06 -4.63
C ALA A 16 0.94 0.50 -3.27
N GLU A 17 1.84 0.60 -2.29
CA GLU A 17 1.55 1.17 -0.97
C GLU A 17 1.66 2.71 -0.96
N THR A 18 2.50 3.30 -1.83
CA THR A 18 2.86 4.73 -1.77
C THR A 18 2.39 5.59 -2.96
N THR A 19 1.87 4.99 -4.04
CA THR A 19 1.35 5.74 -5.20
C THR A 19 -0.08 6.22 -4.95
N PHE A 20 -0.29 7.54 -4.88
CA PHE A 20 -1.61 8.14 -4.61
C PHE A 20 -2.05 9.23 -5.61
N ASP A 21 -1.25 9.46 -6.65
CA ASP A 21 -1.48 10.44 -7.71
C ASP A 21 -2.25 9.87 -8.91
N ARG A 22 -2.51 8.55 -8.90
CA ARG A 22 -3.23 7.81 -9.94
C ARG A 22 -3.85 6.54 -9.37
N ASN A 23 -4.81 6.01 -10.12
CA ASN A 23 -5.39 4.70 -9.81
C ASN A 23 -4.34 3.59 -9.95
N VAL A 24 -4.36 2.63 -9.02
CA VAL A 24 -3.45 1.49 -9.00
C VAL A 24 -4.27 0.21 -9.01
N VAL A 25 -3.94 -0.71 -9.92
CA VAL A 25 -4.51 -2.06 -9.96
C VAL A 25 -3.42 -3.03 -9.53
N VAL A 26 -3.71 -3.82 -8.48
CA VAL A 26 -2.79 -4.83 -7.95
C VAL A 26 -3.25 -6.22 -8.38
N LEU A 27 -2.40 -6.92 -9.13
CA LEU A 27 -2.62 -8.31 -9.51
C LEU A 27 -1.97 -9.22 -8.47
N ALA A 28 -2.77 -10.03 -7.78
CA ALA A 28 -2.29 -10.81 -6.64
C ALA A 28 -3.12 -12.10 -6.42
N GLY A 29 -2.44 -13.24 -6.37
CA GLY A 29 -3.03 -14.55 -6.11
C GLY A 29 -3.57 -14.72 -4.69
N ALA A 30 -4.17 -15.87 -4.40
CA ALA A 30 -4.56 -16.22 -3.03
C ALA A 30 -3.31 -16.32 -2.12
N GLY A 31 -3.42 -15.85 -0.87
CA GLY A 31 -2.33 -15.94 0.11
C GLY A 31 -1.15 -14.97 -0.08
N THR A 32 -1.14 -14.11 -1.11
CA THR A 32 0.00 -13.20 -1.38
C THR A 32 0.01 -11.89 -0.58
N GLY A 33 -0.83 -11.79 0.46
CA GLY A 33 -0.86 -10.65 1.37
C GLY A 33 -1.62 -9.43 0.86
N LYS A 34 -2.65 -9.58 0.01
CA LYS A 34 -3.48 -8.47 -0.49
C LYS A 34 -4.03 -7.56 0.62
N THR A 35 -4.54 -8.17 1.69
CA THR A 35 -5.07 -7.43 2.84
C THR A 35 -3.96 -6.68 3.57
N THR A 36 -2.78 -7.30 3.74
CA THR A 36 -1.60 -6.64 4.33
C THR A 36 -1.18 -5.43 3.50
N LEU A 37 -1.12 -5.56 2.18
CA LEU A 37 -0.81 -4.47 1.26
C LEU A 37 -1.85 -3.34 1.38
N LEU A 38 -3.14 -3.67 1.44
CA LEU A 38 -4.20 -2.66 1.61
C LEU A 38 -4.05 -1.91 2.94
N VAL A 39 -3.81 -2.63 4.04
CA VAL A 39 -3.59 -2.01 5.37
C VAL A 39 -2.37 -1.10 5.35
N ASN A 40 -1.24 -1.55 4.79
CA ASN A 40 -0.04 -0.73 4.66
C ASN A 40 -0.31 0.53 3.82
N ARG A 41 -1.01 0.39 2.69
CA ARG A 41 -1.40 1.52 1.84
C ARG A 41 -2.27 2.53 2.59
N LEU A 42 -3.21 2.08 3.42
CA LEU A 42 -4.03 2.96 4.26
C LEU A 42 -3.17 3.69 5.31
N ILE A 43 -2.22 3.01 5.95
CA ILE A 43 -1.29 3.63 6.89
C ILE A 43 -0.43 4.70 6.18
N HIS A 44 0.12 4.38 5.00
CA HIS A 44 0.86 5.36 4.20
C HIS A 44 0.00 6.55 3.79
N ALA A 45 -1.26 6.33 3.43
CA ALA A 45 -2.19 7.38 3.08
C ALA A 45 -2.49 8.32 4.27
N LEU A 46 -2.63 7.77 5.49
CA LEU A 46 -2.88 8.53 6.72
C LEU A 46 -1.66 9.34 7.17
N LEU A 47 -0.45 8.81 6.97
CA LEU A 47 0.79 9.38 7.49
C LEU A 47 1.61 10.17 6.46
N ARG A 48 1.20 10.20 5.18
CA ARG A 48 1.95 10.92 4.14
C ARG A 48 1.98 12.42 4.42
N GLU A 49 3.14 13.02 4.15
CA GLU A 49 3.34 14.47 4.17
C GLU A 49 3.57 15.00 2.74
N PRO A 50 3.20 16.26 2.45
CA PRO A 50 2.55 17.24 3.35
C PRO A 50 1.01 17.13 3.38
N HIS A 51 0.41 16.17 2.67
CA HIS A 51 -1.04 16.10 2.45
C HIS A 51 -1.66 14.78 2.96
N PRO A 52 -1.75 14.53 4.27
CA PRO A 52 -2.32 13.29 4.79
C PRO A 52 -3.79 13.13 4.37
N LEU A 53 -4.20 11.91 4.00
CA LEU A 53 -5.62 11.60 3.77
C LEU A 53 -6.31 11.37 5.11
N ARG A 54 -7.55 11.86 5.26
CA ARG A 54 -8.33 11.62 6.48
C ARG A 54 -9.04 10.28 6.35
N LEU A 55 -9.14 9.54 7.46
CA LEU A 55 -9.85 8.26 7.49
C LEU A 55 -11.31 8.39 7.01
N THR A 56 -11.95 9.52 7.32
CA THR A 56 -13.33 9.83 6.90
C THR A 56 -13.51 9.96 5.39
N ASP A 57 -12.42 10.16 4.65
CA ASP A 57 -12.43 10.41 3.21
C ASP A 57 -12.06 9.12 2.44
N MET A 58 -11.86 8.00 3.15
CA MET A 58 -11.45 6.71 2.59
C MET A 58 -12.62 5.72 2.53
N LEU A 59 -12.68 4.95 1.45
CA LEU A 59 -13.57 3.81 1.26
C LEU A 59 -12.73 2.58 0.92
N ALA A 60 -12.99 1.45 1.59
CA ALA A 60 -12.23 0.21 1.47
C ALA A 60 -13.17 -0.99 1.26
#